data_AF-F0TFG3-F1
#
_entry.id   AF-F0TFG3-F1
#
_cell.length_a   1.000
_cell.length_b   1.000
_cell.length_c   1.000
_cell.angle_alpha   90.00
_cell.angle_beta   90.00
_cell.angle_gamma   90.00
#
_symmetry.space_group_name_H-M   'P 1'
#
loop_
_entity.id
_entity.type
_entity.pdbx_description
1 polymer ?
#
loop_
_entity_poly.entity_id
_entity_poly.type
_entity_poly.pdbx_seq_one_letter_code
_entity_poly.pdbx_strand_id
1 'polypeptide(L)' 'MNKYGKTKLDHFLSYFAMAFEKILEFMSILLIPLLVIQQTVIYGEHHPEQVLPVLMGLMIVIVVVGTYVLTRKK' A
#
# COMPACT_ATOMS: atom_id res chain seq x y z
N MET A 1 -16.66 28.04 6.39
CA MET A 1 -17.48 27.24 5.46
C MET A 1 -17.03 25.80 5.57
N ASN A 2 -17.96 24.89 5.93
CA ASN A 2 -17.68 23.58 6.50
C ASN A 2 -16.76 22.71 5.64
N LYS A 3 -15.70 22.19 6.26
CA LYS A 3 -14.69 21.29 5.67
C LYS A 3 -15.30 19.96 5.19
N TYR A 4 -16.51 19.64 5.62
CA TYR A 4 -17.21 18.38 5.34
C TYR A 4 -18.70 18.67 5.12
N GLY A 5 -19.08 18.79 3.84
CA GLY A 5 -20.47 18.85 3.36
C GLY A 5 -21.42 19.87 3.99
N LYS A 6 -22.67 19.87 3.51
CA LYS A 6 -23.74 20.73 4.06
C LYS A 6 -24.71 19.95 4.97
N THR A 7 -24.66 18.62 4.93
CA THR A 7 -25.59 17.76 5.67
C THR A 7 -24.87 16.89 6.71
N LYS A 8 -25.61 16.41 7.72
CA LYS A 8 -25.08 15.47 8.74
C LYS A 8 -24.59 14.14 8.10
N LEU A 9 -25.23 13.73 7.01
CA LEU A 9 -24.84 12.53 6.25
C LEU A 9 -23.48 12.71 5.57
N ASP A 10 -23.24 13.86 4.94
CA ASP A 10 -21.94 14.15 4.31
C ASP A 10 -20.80 14.13 5.33
N HIS A 11 -21.07 14.64 6.54
CA HIS A 11 -20.10 14.70 7.62
C HIS A 11 -19.73 13.29 8.13
N PHE A 12 -20.73 12.40 8.25
CA PHE A 12 -20.52 10.99 8.59
C PHE A 12 -19.75 10.24 7.50
N LEU A 13 -20.15 10.40 6.23
CA LEU A 13 -19.47 9.77 5.09
C LEU A 13 -18.02 10.25 4.95
N SER A 14 -17.76 11.52 5.21
CA SER A 14 -16.40 12.07 5.20
C SER A 14 -15.52 11.47 6.29
N TYR A 15 -16.03 11.29 7.52
CA TYR A 15 -15.29 10.62 8.58
C TYR A 15 -15.08 9.14 8.29
N PHE A 16 -16.08 8.46 7.73
CA PHE A 16 -15.96 7.06 7.33
C PHE A 16 -14.89 6.89 6.24
N ALA A 17 -14.90 7.74 5.22
CA ALA A 17 -13.89 7.74 4.17
C ALA A 17 -12.48 7.99 4.73
N MET A 18 -12.33 8.94 5.66
CA MET A 18 -11.05 9.24 6.30
C MET A 18 -10.54 8.08 7.18
N ALA A 19 -11.43 7.41 7.90
CA ALA A 19 -11.09 6.21 8.66
C ALA A 19 -10.70 5.04 7.75
N PHE A 20 -11.42 4.86 6.64
CA PHE A 20 -11.12 3.82 5.66
C PHE A 20 -9.79 4.05 4.94
N GLU A 21 -9.47 5.30 4.60
CA GLU A 21 -8.17 5.66 4.03
C GLU A 21 -7.03 5.27 4.98
N LYS A 22 -7.19 5.50 6.29
CA LYS A 22 -6.19 5.11 7.29
C LYS A 22 -6.06 3.60 7.45
N ILE A 23 -7.16 2.86 7.38
CA ILE A 23 -7.14 1.39 7.39
C ILE A 23 -6.43 0.86 6.15
N LEU A 24 -6.73 1.40 4.96
CA LEU A 24 -6.07 1.02 3.72
C LEU A 24 -4.57 1.34 3.74
N GLU A 25 -4.18 2.50 4.28
CA GLU A 25 -2.78 2.87 4.48
C GLU A 25 -2.05 1.85 5.36
N PHE A 26 -2.65 1.49 6.50
CA PHE A 26 -2.10 0.48 7.42
C PHE A 26 -2.01 -0.91 6.79
N MET A 27 -3.07 -1.35 6.09
CA MET A 27 -3.08 -2.62 5.38
C MET A 27 -2.01 -2.66 4.28
N SER A 28 -1.79 -1.56 3.56
CA SER A 28 -0.78 -1.50 2.50
C SER A 28 0.64 -1.63 3.06
N ILE A 29 0.92 -1.00 4.22
CA ILE A 29 2.21 -1.12 4.91
C ILE A 29 2.46 -2.55 5.40
N LEU A 30 1.42 -3.25 5.86
CA LEU A 30 1.52 -4.62 6.38
C LEU A 30 1.57 -5.68 5.28
N LEU A 31 0.70 -5.56 4.27
CA LEU A 31 0.50 -6.60 3.26
C LEU A 31 1.68 -6.66 2.29
N ILE A 32 2.31 -5.54 1.95
CA ILE A 32 3.45 -5.55 1.01
C ILE A 32 4.62 -6.38 1.56
N PRO A 33 5.15 -6.13 2.77
CA PRO A 33 6.20 -6.98 3.35
C PRO A 33 5.77 -8.42 3.57
N LEU A 34 4.52 -8.64 4.02
CA LEU A 34 4.00 -9.98 4.26
C LEU A 34 3.95 -10.81 2.98
N LEU A 35 3.58 -10.18 1.86
CA LEU A 35 3.56 -10.82 0.54
C LEU A 35 4.97 -11.19 0.08
N VAL A 36 5.98 -10.34 0.32
CA VAL A 36 7.39 -10.68 0.04
C VAL A 36 7.85 -11.88 0.86
N ILE A 37 7.54 -11.91 2.16
CA ILE A 37 7.89 -13.03 3.05
C ILE A 37 7.21 -14.31 2.55
N GLN A 38 5.92 -14.24 2.23
CA GLN A 38 5.16 -15.39 1.75
C GLN A 38 5.74 -15.97 0.45
N GLN A 39 6.10 -15.11 -0.52
CA GLN A 39 6.72 -15.58 -1.76
C GLN A 39 8.11 -16.20 -1.52
N THR A 40 8.87 -15.64 -0.58
CA THR A 40 10.17 -16.17 -0.19
C THR A 40 10.04 -17.53 0.50
N VAL A 41 9.05 -17.72 1.37
CA VAL A 41 8.81 -18.99 2.08
C VAL A 41 8.28 -20.07 1.13
N ILE A 42 7.34 -19.73 0.23
CA ILE A 42 6.73 -20.73 -0.67
C ILE A 42 7.71 -21.18 -1.75
N TYR A 43 8.38 -20.22 -2.40
CA TYR A 43 9.16 -20.51 -3.61
C TYR A 43 10.68 -20.35 -3.43
N GLY A 44 11.13 -19.63 -2.40
CA GLY A 44 12.55 -19.37 -2.16
C GLY A 44 13.33 -20.61 -1.69
N GLU A 45 12.68 -21.61 -1.09
CA GLU A 45 13.35 -22.86 -0.72
C GLU A 45 13.67 -23.75 -1.93
N HIS A 46 12.82 -23.71 -2.97
CA HIS A 46 12.93 -24.60 -4.12
C HIS A 46 13.64 -23.95 -5.31
N HIS A 47 13.50 -22.63 -5.48
CA HIS A 47 14.06 -21.87 -6.60
C HIS A 47 14.61 -20.49 -6.17
N PRO A 48 15.58 -20.44 -5.24
CA PRO A 48 16.08 -19.18 -4.67
C PRO A 48 16.68 -18.25 -5.73
N GLU A 49 17.44 -18.79 -6.69
CA GLU A 49 18.07 -18.01 -7.77
C GLU A 49 17.07 -17.32 -8.72
N GLN A 50 15.80 -17.72 -8.74
CA GLN A 50 14.78 -17.10 -9.59
C GLN A 50 13.89 -16.16 -8.79
N VAL A 51 13.51 -16.56 -7.57
CA VAL A 51 12.51 -15.86 -6.75
C VAL A 51 13.09 -14.60 -6.12
N LEU A 52 14.30 -14.68 -5.56
CA LEU A 52 14.92 -13.53 -4.88
C LEU A 52 15.20 -12.36 -5.84
N PRO A 53 15.75 -12.55 -7.05
CA PRO A 53 15.97 -11.45 -7.99
C PRO A 53 14.67 -10.82 -8.47
N VAL A 54 13.62 -11.63 -8.71
CA VAL A 54 12.31 -11.13 -9.15
C VAL A 54 11.65 -10.31 -8.05
N LEU A 55 11.66 -10.79 -6.80
CA LEU A 55 11.14 -10.04 -5.65
C LEU A 55 11.91 -8.74 -5.43
N MET A 56 13.24 -8.77 -5.53
CA MET A 56 14.07 -7.58 -5.41
C MET A 56 13.75 -6.55 -6.50
N GLY A 57 13.64 -6.99 -7.76
CA GLY A 57 13.24 -6.13 -8.88
C GLY A 57 11.85 -5.51 -8.67
N LEU A 58 10.88 -6.31 -8.24
CA LEU A 58 9.53 -5.84 -7.95
C LEU A 58 9.51 -4.77 -6.85
N MET A 59 10.26 -4.98 -5.76
CA MET A 59 10.35 -4.03 -4.65
C MET A 59 10.99 -2.71 -5.08
N ILE A 60 12.03 -2.75 -5.91
CA ILE A 60 12.65 -1.53 -6.47
C ILE A 60 11.61 -0.77 -7.30
N VAL A 61 10.86 -1.45 -8.17
CA VAL A 61 9.80 -0.82 -8.98
C VAL A 61 8.72 -0.19 -8.10
N ILE A 62 8.25 -0.88 -7.07
CA ILE A 62 7.25 -0.35 -6.12
C ILE A 62 7.76 0.91 -5.44
N VAL A 63 9.02 0.93 -4.99
CA VAL A 63 9.62 2.11 -4.35
C VAL A 63 9.76 3.26 -5.33
N VAL A 64 10.25 3.02 -6.55
CA VAL A 64 10.40 4.07 -7.58
C VAL A 64 9.04 4.65 -7.98
N VAL A 65 8.04 3.80 -8.22
CA VAL A 65 6.69 4.26 -8.57
C VAL A 65 6.05 4.99 -7.40
N GLY A 66 6.15 4.43 -6.19
CA GLY A 66 5.61 5.04 -4.97
C GLY A 66 6.22 6.41 -4.69
N THR A 67 7.55 6.53 -4.77
CA THR A 67 8.25 7.81 -4.60
C THR A 67 7.86 8.82 -5.68
N TYR A 68 7.82 8.41 -6.96
CA TYR A 68 7.38 9.28 -8.06
C TYR A 68 5.95 9.82 -7.85
N VAL A 69 5.02 8.96 -7.45
CA VAL A 69 3.63 9.36 -7.14
C VAL A 69 3.58 10.33 -5.95
N LEU A 70 4.36 10.07 -4.89
CA LEU A 70 4.42 10.95 -3.72
C LEU A 70 5.02 12.33 -4.07
N THR A 71 6.04 12.39 -4.92
CA THR A 71 6.64 13.65 -5.38
C THR A 71 5.70 14.45 -6.28
N ARG A 72 4.82 13.79 -7.05
CA ARG A 72 3.79 14.43 -7.89
C ARG A 72 2.56 14.93 -7.11
N LYS A 73 2.33 14.41 -5.90
CA LYS A 73 1.21 14.83 -5.03
C LYS A 73 1.56 16.02 -4.11
N LYS A 74 2.83 16.42 -4.01
CA LYS A 74 3.26 17.66 -3.37
C LYS A 74 3.08 18.84 -4.31
#